data_AF-A0A5P1EZ06-F1
#
_entry.id   AF-A0A5P1EZ06-F1
#
_cell.length_a   1.000
_cell.length_b   1.000
_cell.length_c   1.000
_cell.angle_alpha   90.00
_cell.angle_beta   90.00
_cell.angle_gamma   90.00
#
_symmetry.space_group_name_H-M   'P 1'
#
loop_
_entity.id
_entity.type
_entity.pdbx_description
1 polymer ?
#
loop_
_entity_poly.entity_id
_entity_poly.type
_entity_poly.pdbx_seq_one_letter_code
_entity_poly.pdbx_strand_id
1 'polypeptide(L)'
;MDDRRRRQKQQQHSAVDEVMNLMIKANRDLSIVQRRLDQEFQATYPEHANPCKLVARIKKIQEDLVSLKELCRDLLKEKQDLIDKATTLVAQRNSLQRLLASSGLPLIDDSDEMAYTHLNQVINEWADHVRGKKGDEKESEEDINQILFSAIVRNN
;
A
#
# COMPACT_ATOMS: atom_id res chain seq x y z
N MET A 1 -38.97 58.64 -39.18
CA MET A 1 -38.50 57.97 -37.93
C MET A 1 -37.82 56.63 -38.19
N ASP A 2 -37.92 56.08 -39.41
CA ASP A 2 -37.41 54.73 -39.73
C ASP A 2 -35.90 54.62 -39.89
N ASP A 3 -35.20 55.68 -40.32
CA ASP A 3 -33.73 55.63 -40.49
C ASP A 3 -32.96 55.50 -39.17
N ARG A 4 -33.47 56.09 -38.08
CA ARG A 4 -32.86 55.92 -36.75
C ARG A 4 -33.01 54.49 -36.25
N ARG A 5 -34.17 53.86 -36.48
CA ARG A 5 -34.42 52.46 -36.12
C ARG A 5 -33.57 51.48 -36.94
N ARG A 6 -33.36 51.76 -38.23
CA ARG A 6 -32.49 50.94 -39.10
C ARG A 6 -31.02 51.03 -38.69
N ARG A 7 -30.52 52.24 -38.39
CA ARG A 7 -29.14 52.45 -37.90
C ARG A 7 -28.91 51.79 -36.54
N GLN A 8 -29.87 51.86 -35.62
CA GLN A 8 -29.76 51.22 -34.31
C GLN A 8 -29.74 49.69 -34.41
N LYS A 9 -30.56 49.09 -35.29
CA LYS A 9 -30.49 47.63 -35.57
C LYS A 9 -29.16 47.23 -36.20
N GLN A 10 -28.63 48.00 -37.16
CA GLN A 10 -27.30 47.74 -37.74
C GLN A 10 -26.17 47.84 -36.72
N GLN A 11 -26.21 48.83 -35.82
CA GLN A 11 -25.24 48.96 -34.72
C GLN A 11 -25.35 47.80 -33.71
N GLN A 12 -26.58 47.35 -33.40
CA GLN A 12 -26.78 46.17 -32.54
C GLN A 12 -26.23 44.89 -33.19
N HIS A 13 -26.46 44.68 -34.48
CA HIS A 13 -25.86 43.55 -35.19
C HIS A 13 -24.33 43.61 -35.21
N SER A 14 -23.75 44.80 -35.48
CA SER A 14 -22.30 45.01 -35.43
C SER A 14 -21.70 44.72 -34.05
N ALA A 15 -22.34 45.18 -32.97
CA ALA A 15 -21.87 44.91 -31.60
C ALA A 15 -21.96 43.42 -31.24
N VAL A 16 -22.99 42.72 -31.70
CA VAL A 16 -23.12 41.26 -31.52
C VAL A 16 -22.04 40.52 -32.33
N ASP A 17 -21.75 40.94 -33.56
CA ASP A 17 -20.69 40.38 -34.39
C ASP A 17 -19.29 40.62 -33.77
N GLU A 18 -19.06 41.80 -33.19
CA GLU A 18 -17.83 42.12 -32.44
C GLU A 18 -17.66 41.21 -31.21
N VAL A 19 -18.73 41.00 -30.44
CA VAL A 19 -18.72 40.07 -29.29
C VAL A 19 -18.47 38.63 -29.75
N MET A 20 -19.13 38.20 -30.83
CA MET A 20 -18.93 36.87 -31.42
C MET A 20 -17.46 36.68 -31.85
N ASN A 21 -16.89 37.66 -32.54
CA ASN A 21 -15.49 37.65 -32.97
C ASN A 21 -14.52 37.63 -31.77
N LEU A 22 -14.83 38.38 -30.71
CA LEU A 22 -14.05 38.37 -29.48
C LEU A 22 -14.09 36.99 -28.80
N MET A 23 -15.25 36.36 -28.73
CA MET A 23 -15.40 35.00 -28.17
C MET A 23 -14.66 33.95 -29.00
N ILE A 24 -14.72 34.03 -30.32
CA ILE A 24 -13.95 33.16 -31.21
C ILE A 24 -12.45 33.34 -30.97
N LYS A 25 -11.98 34.59 -30.85
CA LYS A 25 -10.59 34.89 -30.55
C LYS A 25 -10.18 34.35 -29.18
N ALA A 26 -10.96 34.64 -28.13
CA ALA A 26 -10.70 34.15 -26.78
C ALA A 26 -10.64 32.62 -26.73
N ASN A 27 -11.53 31.93 -27.44
CA ASN A 27 -11.52 30.47 -27.53
C ASN A 27 -10.25 29.94 -28.22
N ARG A 28 -9.79 30.59 -29.29
CA ARG A 28 -8.51 30.25 -29.95
C ARG A 28 -7.33 30.49 -29.02
N ASP A 29 -7.30 31.63 -28.33
CA ASP A 29 -6.23 31.99 -27.41
C ASP A 29 -6.17 30.99 -26.24
N LEU A 30 -7.31 30.62 -25.66
CA LEU A 30 -7.42 29.58 -24.62
C LEU A 30 -6.95 28.21 -25.13
N SER A 31 -7.30 27.83 -26.36
CA SER A 31 -6.84 26.58 -26.96
C SER A 31 -5.32 26.52 -27.12
N ILE A 32 -4.70 27.67 -27.47
CA ILE A 32 -3.23 27.79 -27.56
C ILE A 32 -2.59 27.67 -26.18
N VAL A 33 -3.16 28.35 -25.17
CA VAL A 33 -2.69 28.28 -23.78
C VAL A 33 -2.76 26.84 -23.27
N GLN A 34 -3.89 26.16 -23.45
CA GLN A 34 -4.06 24.75 -23.06
C GLN A 34 -2.96 23.88 -23.68
N ARG A 35 -2.76 23.99 -25.01
CA ARG A 35 -1.74 23.19 -25.70
C ARG A 35 -0.33 23.46 -25.18
N ARG A 36 0.01 24.71 -24.87
CA ARG A 36 1.33 25.07 -24.31
C ARG A 36 1.51 24.50 -22.91
N LEU A 37 0.50 24.62 -22.06
CA LEU A 37 0.53 24.03 -20.72
C LEU A 37 0.70 22.51 -20.77
N ASP A 38 0.01 21.82 -21.68
CA ASP A 38 0.16 20.37 -21.86
C ASP A 38 1.58 19.99 -22.29
N GLN A 39 2.18 20.78 -23.19
CA GLN A 39 3.57 20.58 -23.64
C GLN A 39 4.58 20.82 -22.52
N GLU A 40 4.44 21.93 -21.79
CA GLU A 40 5.29 22.26 -20.64
C GLU A 40 5.16 21.21 -19.53
N PHE A 41 3.94 20.74 -19.29
CA PHE A 41 3.68 19.69 -18.30
C PHE A 41 4.37 18.38 -18.68
N GLN A 42 4.27 17.96 -19.94
CA GLN A 42 4.95 16.74 -20.42
C GLN A 42 6.48 16.88 -20.44
N ALA A 43 7.00 18.07 -20.75
CA ALA A 43 8.43 18.34 -20.73
C ALA A 43 9.00 18.38 -19.30
N THR A 44 8.23 18.94 -18.35
CA THR A 44 8.63 19.07 -16.94
C THR A 44 8.49 17.74 -16.20
N TYR A 45 7.45 16.96 -16.51
CA TYR A 45 7.17 15.69 -15.86
C TYR A 45 7.17 14.53 -16.86
N PRO A 46 8.32 13.86 -17.03
CA PRO A 46 8.40 12.60 -17.75
C PRO A 46 7.42 11.55 -17.17
N GLU A 47 7.11 10.53 -17.97
CA GLU A 47 6.24 9.38 -17.61
C GLU A 47 6.39 8.89 -16.16
N HIS A 48 7.62 8.71 -15.69
CA HIS A 48 7.92 8.16 -14.36
C HIS A 48 7.78 9.18 -13.21
N ALA A 49 7.72 10.47 -13.52
CA ALA A 49 7.62 11.59 -12.57
C ALA A 49 6.29 12.36 -12.69
N ASN A 50 5.37 11.91 -13.54
CA ASN A 50 4.05 12.50 -13.69
C ASN A 50 3.25 12.38 -12.37
N PRO A 51 2.84 13.51 -11.74
CA PRO A 51 2.14 13.50 -10.46
C PRO A 51 0.87 12.63 -10.45
N CYS A 52 0.07 12.66 -11.52
CA CYS A 52 -1.15 11.86 -11.62
C CYS A 52 -0.84 10.35 -11.63
N LYS A 53 0.22 9.95 -12.34
CA LYS A 53 0.67 8.55 -12.37
C LYS A 53 1.30 8.12 -11.06
N LEU A 54 2.04 9.00 -10.39
CA LEU A 54 2.59 8.74 -9.07
C LEU A 54 1.49 8.50 -8.05
N VAL A 55 0.45 9.33 -8.02
CA VAL A 55 -0.72 9.13 -7.15
C VAL A 55 -1.41 7.80 -7.44
N ALA A 56 -1.60 7.44 -8.72
CA ALA A 56 -2.18 6.15 -9.08
C ALA A 56 -1.32 4.95 -8.59
N ARG A 57 0.01 5.04 -8.75
CA ARG A 57 0.94 4.01 -8.26
C ARG A 57 0.93 3.93 -6.74
N ILE A 58 0.90 5.06 -6.03
CA ILE A 58 0.82 5.10 -4.56
C ILE A 58 -0.48 4.44 -4.08
N LYS A 59 -1.63 4.76 -4.69
CA LYS A 59 -2.90 4.13 -4.36
C LYS A 59 -2.85 2.62 -4.54
N LYS A 60 -2.31 2.15 -5.67
CA LYS A 60 -2.12 0.73 -5.91
C LYS A 60 -1.23 0.08 -4.85
N ILE A 61 -0.10 0.70 -4.50
CA ILE A 61 0.79 0.19 -3.44
C ILE A 61 0.06 0.13 -2.10
N GLN A 62 -0.76 1.12 -1.76
CA GLN A 62 -1.55 1.12 -0.53
C GLN A 62 -2.55 -0.04 -0.49
N GLU A 63 -3.25 -0.29 -1.61
CA GLU A 63 -4.16 -1.44 -1.74
C GLU A 63 -3.41 -2.78 -1.63
N ASP A 64 -2.31 -2.92 -2.38
CA ASP A 64 -1.47 -4.12 -2.37
C ASP A 64 -0.91 -4.39 -0.96
N LEU A 65 -0.48 -3.36 -0.23
CA LEU A 65 0.02 -3.47 1.15
C LEU A 65 -1.03 -3.98 2.14
N VAL A 66 -2.29 -3.55 2.01
CA VAL A 66 -3.38 -4.06 2.85
C VAL A 66 -3.58 -5.54 2.60
N SER A 67 -3.66 -5.95 1.34
CA SER A 67 -3.80 -7.38 0.99
C SER A 67 -2.61 -8.21 1.48
N LEU A 68 -1.39 -7.68 1.36
CA LEU A 68 -0.18 -8.37 1.80
C LEU A 68 -0.17 -8.54 3.32
N LYS A 69 -0.62 -7.53 4.07
CA LYS A 69 -0.75 -7.60 5.54
C LYS A 69 -1.71 -8.70 5.95
N GLU A 70 -2.84 -8.85 5.26
CA GLU A 70 -3.81 -9.93 5.49
C GLU A 70 -3.20 -11.31 5.20
N LEU A 71 -2.56 -11.47 4.03
CA LEU A 71 -1.88 -12.72 3.68
C LEU A 71 -0.78 -13.11 4.68
N CYS A 72 0.02 -12.14 5.14
CA CYS A 72 1.02 -12.38 6.17
C CYS A 72 0.37 -12.79 7.50
N ARG A 73 -0.75 -12.18 7.88
CA ARG A 73 -1.48 -12.56 9.10
C ARG A 73 -2.02 -13.98 9.03
N ASP A 74 -2.59 -14.38 7.89
CA ASP A 74 -3.07 -15.73 7.67
C ASP A 74 -1.93 -16.75 7.70
N LEU A 75 -0.80 -16.44 7.03
CA LEU A 75 0.39 -17.28 7.07
C LEU A 75 0.94 -17.45 8.50
N LEU A 76 0.97 -16.38 9.30
CA LEU A 76 1.38 -16.44 10.69
C LEU A 76 0.44 -17.34 11.52
N LYS A 77 -0.87 -17.26 11.27
CA LYS A 77 -1.86 -18.12 11.92
C LYS A 77 -1.64 -19.59 11.57
N GLU A 78 -1.51 -19.91 10.28
CA GLU A 78 -1.25 -21.29 9.84
C GLU A 78 0.07 -21.84 10.40
N LYS A 79 1.10 -21.00 10.50
CA LYS A 79 2.37 -21.38 11.14
C LYS A 79 2.18 -21.66 12.63
N GLN A 80 1.39 -20.85 13.34
CA GLN A 80 1.08 -21.10 14.76
C GLN A 80 0.33 -22.42 14.94
N ASP A 81 -0.68 -22.70 14.10
CA ASP A 81 -1.42 -23.97 14.15
C ASP A 81 -0.51 -25.19 13.92
N LEU A 82 0.49 -25.07 13.04
CA LEU A 82 1.48 -26.12 12.82
C LEU A 82 2.40 -26.31 14.03
N ILE A 83 2.82 -25.23 14.68
CA ILE A 83 3.63 -25.28 15.90
C ILE A 83 2.85 -25.91 17.06
N ASP A 84 1.55 -25.60 17.20
CA ASP A 84 0.69 -26.19 18.22
C ASP A 84 0.53 -27.71 18.02
N LYS A 85 0.38 -28.15 16.75
CA LYS A 85 0.38 -29.57 16.37
C LYS A 85 1.72 -30.24 16.67
N ALA A 86 2.84 -29.60 16.33
CA ALA A 86 4.17 -30.10 16.64
C ALA A 86 4.41 -30.24 18.15
N THR A 87 3.98 -29.26 18.93
CA THR A 87 4.06 -29.30 20.41
C THR A 87 3.24 -30.45 20.98
N THR A 88 2.06 -30.71 20.42
CA THR A 88 1.22 -31.86 20.81
C THR A 88 1.92 -33.18 20.49
N LEU A 89 2.55 -33.31 19.32
CA LEU A 89 3.32 -34.50 18.93
C LEU A 89 4.52 -34.74 19.86
N VAL A 90 5.24 -33.67 20.23
CA VAL A 90 6.33 -33.71 21.21
C VAL A 90 5.84 -34.26 22.55
N ALA A 91 4.70 -33.77 23.06
CA ALA A 91 4.11 -34.25 24.31
C ALA A 91 3.64 -35.72 24.23
N GLN A 92 3.08 -36.14 23.09
CA GLN A 92 2.67 -37.52 22.84
C GLN A 92 3.88 -38.47 22.84
N ARG A 93 4.97 -38.10 22.14
CA ARG A 93 6.21 -38.87 22.14
C ARG A 93 6.78 -39.04 23.56
N ASN A 94 6.85 -37.97 24.34
CA ASN A 94 7.33 -38.04 25.73
C ASN A 94 6.48 -39.00 26.58
N SER A 95 5.17 -39.04 26.34
CA SER A 95 4.28 -39.97 27.03
C SER A 95 4.51 -41.43 26.60
N LEU A 96 4.74 -41.68 25.31
CA LEU A 96 5.10 -43.01 24.80
C LEU A 96 6.46 -43.48 25.31
N GLN A 97 7.48 -42.62 25.34
CA GLN A 97 8.80 -42.96 25.90
C GLN A 97 8.71 -43.34 27.39
N ARG A 98 7.91 -42.61 28.19
CA ARG A 98 7.66 -42.98 29.59
C ARG A 98 6.99 -44.34 29.73
N LEU A 99 5.99 -44.64 28.89
CA LEU A 99 5.30 -45.92 28.89
C LEU A 99 6.25 -47.07 28.51
N LEU A 100 7.07 -46.87 27.49
CA LEU A 100 8.06 -47.84 27.01
C LEU A 100 9.10 -48.16 28.09
N ALA A 101 9.64 -47.11 28.73
CA ALA A 101 10.54 -47.24 29.87
C ALA A 101 9.90 -48.01 31.05
N SER A 102 8.63 -47.72 31.36
CA SER A 102 7.90 -48.44 32.41
C SER A 102 7.59 -49.90 32.09
N SER A 103 7.60 -50.27 30.80
CA SER A 103 7.34 -51.62 30.31
C SER A 103 8.61 -52.45 30.13
N GLY A 104 9.80 -51.88 30.43
CA GLY A 104 11.10 -52.55 30.27
C GLY A 104 11.53 -52.75 28.80
N LEU A 105 10.90 -52.03 27.87
CA LEU A 105 11.22 -52.07 26.45
C LEU A 105 12.28 -51.01 26.11
N PRO A 106 13.16 -51.24 25.12
CA PRO A 106 14.21 -50.29 24.75
C PRO A 106 13.61 -48.98 24.25
N LEU A 107 14.24 -47.84 24.59
CA LEU A 107 13.82 -46.52 24.11
C LEU A 107 13.94 -46.40 22.58
N ILE A 108 13.15 -45.49 22.01
CA ILE A 108 13.19 -45.11 20.59
C ILE A 108 14.61 -44.60 20.23
N ASP A 109 15.09 -44.99 19.05
CA ASP A 109 16.47 -44.85 18.52
C ASP A 109 17.07 -43.43 18.58
N ASP A 110 18.40 -43.35 18.75
CA ASP A 110 19.18 -42.11 18.93
C ASP A 110 19.15 -41.19 17.69
N SER A 111 18.94 -41.76 16.50
CA SER A 111 18.78 -40.99 15.25
C SER A 111 17.55 -40.07 15.28
N ASP A 112 16.49 -40.44 16.01
CA ASP A 112 15.27 -39.65 16.15
C ASP A 112 15.40 -38.54 17.21
N GLU A 113 16.47 -38.57 18.03
CA GLU A 113 16.72 -37.59 19.08
C GLU A 113 17.26 -36.27 18.51
N MET A 114 18.10 -36.33 17.46
CA MET A 114 18.60 -35.14 16.77
C MET A 114 17.48 -34.38 16.04
N ALA A 115 16.60 -35.10 15.33
CA ALA A 115 15.46 -34.47 14.65
C ALA A 115 14.50 -33.80 15.64
N TYR A 116 14.36 -34.37 16.83
CA TYR A 116 13.48 -33.89 17.88
C TYR A 116 14.06 -32.72 18.67
N THR A 117 15.34 -32.75 18.99
CA THR A 117 16.04 -31.58 19.57
C THR A 117 15.95 -30.39 18.63
N HIS A 118 16.12 -30.60 17.32
CA HIS A 118 15.91 -29.57 16.31
C HIS A 118 14.45 -29.08 16.27
N LEU A 119 13.46 -29.97 16.32
CA LEU A 119 12.05 -29.56 16.36
C LEU A 119 11.72 -28.70 17.59
N ASN A 120 12.21 -29.09 18.77
CA ASN A 120 12.02 -28.32 20.00
C ASN A 120 12.70 -26.95 19.92
N GLN A 121 13.88 -26.87 19.31
CA GLN A 121 14.55 -25.60 19.05
C GLN A 121 13.67 -24.69 18.19
N VAL A 122 13.13 -25.20 17.07
CA VAL A 122 12.24 -24.43 16.19
C VAL A 122 10.97 -23.94 16.91
N ILE A 123 10.38 -24.78 17.76
CA ILE A 123 9.20 -24.41 18.58
C ILE A 123 9.56 -23.27 19.55
N ASN A 124 10.70 -23.37 20.23
CA ASN A 124 11.13 -22.38 21.21
C ASN A 124 11.48 -21.04 20.54
N GLU A 125 12.26 -21.07 19.46
CA GLU A 125 12.59 -19.88 18.67
C GLU A 125 11.34 -19.16 18.17
N TRP A 126 10.33 -19.92 17.72
CA TRP A 126 9.06 -19.35 17.33
C TRP A 126 8.31 -18.70 18.49
N ALA A 127 8.26 -19.36 19.66
CA ALA A 127 7.63 -18.82 20.85
C ALA A 127 8.30 -17.52 21.32
N ASP A 128 9.63 -17.42 21.19
CA ASP A 128 10.39 -16.21 21.46
C ASP A 128 10.06 -15.08 20.47
N HIS A 129 10.00 -15.38 19.17
CA HIS A 129 9.63 -14.39 18.15
C HIS A 129 8.22 -13.83 18.34
N VAL A 130 7.23 -14.69 18.62
CA VAL A 130 5.85 -14.25 18.84
C VAL A 130 5.73 -13.41 20.13
N ARG A 131 6.45 -13.78 21.19
CA ARG A 131 6.47 -13.04 22.46
C ARG A 131 7.20 -11.71 22.35
N GLY A 132 8.33 -11.65 21.65
CA GLY A 132 9.09 -10.43 21.39
C GLY A 132 8.29 -9.41 20.58
N LYS A 133 7.58 -9.87 19.54
CA LYS A 133 6.81 -8.98 18.65
C LYS A 133 5.57 -8.37 19.31
N LYS A 134 4.95 -9.08 20.27
CA LYS A 134 3.82 -8.56 21.06
C LYS A 134 4.20 -7.36 21.95
N GLY A 135 5.49 -7.13 22.20
CA GLY A 135 6.00 -5.97 22.93
C GLY A 135 6.13 -4.68 22.09
N ASP A 136 6.36 -4.82 20.78
CA ASP A 136 6.74 -3.72 19.87
C ASP A 136 5.55 -3.06 19.12
N GLU A 137 4.40 -3.72 19.07
CA GLU A 137 3.25 -3.26 18.25
C GLU A 137 2.56 -1.98 18.76
N LYS A 138 3.00 -1.37 19.87
CA LYS A 138 2.44 -0.10 20.36
C LYS A 138 3.08 1.16 19.76
N GLU A 139 4.18 1.07 19.03
CA GLU A 139 4.96 2.26 18.61
C GLU A 139 4.87 2.62 17.11
N SER A 140 4.27 1.79 16.26
CA SER A 140 4.46 1.89 14.80
C SER A 140 3.38 2.66 14.02
N GLU A 141 2.22 3.01 14.60
CA GLU A 141 1.13 3.65 13.82
C GLU A 141 1.18 5.18 13.80
N GLU A 142 1.89 5.83 14.73
CA GLU A 142 1.89 7.31 14.85
C GLU A 142 2.92 8.03 13.96
N ASP A 143 3.92 7.33 13.41
CA ASP A 143 5.12 8.01 12.91
C ASP A 143 5.17 8.20 11.38
N ILE A 144 4.42 7.42 10.59
CA ILE A 144 4.54 7.51 9.11
C ILE A 144 3.98 8.84 8.57
N ASN A 145 2.80 9.26 9.05
CA ASN A 145 2.23 10.53 8.64
C ASN A 145 3.02 11.72 9.22
N GLN A 146 3.52 11.63 10.47
CA GLN A 146 4.35 12.70 11.05
C GLN A 146 5.68 12.87 10.32
N ILE A 147 6.35 11.79 9.92
CA ILE A 147 7.59 11.83 9.14
C ILE A 147 7.35 12.45 7.74
N LEU A 148 6.26 12.07 7.07
CA LEU A 148 5.89 12.63 5.76
C LEU A 148 5.59 14.14 5.82
N PHE A 149 4.92 14.61 6.87
CA PHE A 149 4.60 16.04 7.01
C PHE A 149 5.75 16.88 7.57
N SER A 150 6.63 16.32 8.41
CA SER A 150 7.80 17.04 8.93
C SER A 150 8.92 17.21 7.90
N ALA A 151 9.03 16.33 6.90
CA ALA A 151 9.96 16.49 5.78
C ALA A 151 9.58 17.62 4.81
N ILE A 152 8.28 17.94 4.68
CA ILE A 152 7.79 18.98 3.76
C ILE A 152 7.99 20.40 4.33
N VAL A 153 7.98 20.55 5.66
CA VAL A 153 8.02 21.87 6.33
C VAL A 153 9.45 22.42 6.50
N ARG A 154 10.50 21.61 6.31
CA ARG A 154 11.91 22.06 6.48
C ARG A 154 12.53 22.74 5.25
N ASN A 155 11.82 22.86 4.13
CA ASN A 155 12.34 23.43 2.88
C ASN A 155 11.69 24.79 2.51
N ASN A 156 11.53 25.69 3.49
CA ASN A 156 11.27 27.11 3.25
C ASN A 156 12.30 27.97 3.99
#